data_AF-A0A5R9J2Y6-F1
#
_entry.id   AF-A0A5R9J2Y6-F1
#
_cell.length_a   1.000
_cell.length_b   1.000
_cell.length_c   1.000
_cell.angle_alpha   90.00
_cell.angle_beta   90.00
_cell.angle_gamma   90.00
#
_symmetry.space_group_name_H-M   'P 1'
#
loop_
_entity.id
_entity.type
_entity.pdbx_description
1 polymer ?
#
loop_
_entity_poly.entity_id
_entity_poly.type
_entity_poly.pdbx_seq_one_letter_code
_entity_poly.pdbx_strand_id
1 'polypeptide(L)'
;MIEATPRIITGIFTFTGAGFGNPVVLSGLEAYKVPADRRSQLVYLRAGNSADEMVSLVLLRDGSPMRLFPLGAKSGQHVPLAVVEDLFPETTIEMRVAAPEGVSGTVVIDMGLMEI
;
A
#
# COMPACT_ATOMS: atom_id res chain seq x y z
N MET A 1 7.71 28.68 5.24
CA MET A 1 7.50 27.28 5.68
C MET A 1 6.46 26.70 4.75
N ILE A 2 6.81 25.67 3.98
CA ILE A 2 5.80 24.92 3.23
C ILE A 2 4.97 24.17 4.28
N GLU A 3 3.66 24.26 4.20
CA GLU A 3 2.75 23.61 5.15
C GLU A 3 2.66 22.12 4.82
N ALA A 4 2.82 21.28 5.85
CA ALA A 4 2.67 19.84 5.70
C ALA A 4 1.24 19.50 5.27
N THR A 5 1.08 18.71 4.22
CA THR A 5 -0.23 18.40 3.63
C THR A 5 -0.51 16.91 3.71
N PRO A 6 -1.61 16.47 4.34
CA PRO A 6 -1.97 15.07 4.37
C PRO A 6 -2.47 14.61 2.99
N ARG A 7 -2.08 13.40 2.60
CA ARG A 7 -2.65 12.68 1.45
C ARG A 7 -3.20 11.35 1.93
N ILE A 8 -4.45 11.07 1.58
CA ILE A 8 -5.13 9.85 1.99
C ILE A 8 -5.47 9.06 0.73
N ILE A 9 -5.03 7.81 0.70
CA ILE A 9 -5.35 6.85 -0.35
C ILE A 9 -6.24 5.80 0.32
N THR A 10 -7.52 5.82 -0.03
CA THR A 10 -8.53 4.98 0.59
C THR A 10 -9.45 4.34 -0.44
N GLY A 11 -9.87 3.10 -0.20
CA GLY A 11 -10.79 2.40 -1.10
C GLY A 11 -10.93 0.92 -0.80
N ILE A 12 -11.71 0.26 -1.64
CA ILE A 12 -11.89 -1.18 -1.66
C ILE A 12 -11.47 -1.65 -3.04
N PHE A 13 -10.48 -2.53 -3.09
CA PHE A 13 -9.84 -2.95 -4.34
C PHE A 13 -9.91 -4.46 -4.48
N THR A 14 -10.26 -4.93 -5.68
CA THR A 14 -10.31 -6.36 -5.99
C THR A 14 -8.96 -6.87 -6.45
N PHE A 15 -8.73 -8.18 -6.27
CA PHE A 15 -7.54 -8.86 -6.77
C PHE A 15 -7.78 -10.32 -7.10
N THR A 16 -6.86 -10.89 -7.87
CA THR A 16 -6.67 -12.34 -8.04
C THR A 16 -5.18 -12.64 -7.89
N GLY A 17 -4.82 -13.49 -6.92
CA GLY A 17 -3.44 -13.80 -6.58
C GLY A 17 -2.72 -14.63 -7.63
N ALA A 18 -1.39 -14.46 -7.67
CA ALA A 18 -0.47 -15.15 -8.58
C ALA A 18 0.70 -15.83 -7.83
N GLY A 19 0.54 -16.06 -6.53
CA GLY A 19 1.57 -16.55 -5.62
C GLY A 19 2.30 -15.42 -4.89
N PHE A 20 2.84 -15.71 -3.70
CA PHE A 20 3.50 -14.70 -2.87
C PHE A 20 4.78 -14.09 -3.50
N GLY A 21 5.39 -14.79 -4.46
CA GLY A 21 6.53 -14.29 -5.23
C GLY A 21 6.15 -13.35 -6.38
N ASN A 22 4.86 -13.22 -6.71
CA ASN A 22 4.38 -12.45 -7.86
C ASN A 22 3.28 -11.45 -7.44
N PRO A 23 3.64 -10.31 -6.83
CA PRO A 23 2.68 -9.29 -6.43
C PRO A 23 1.92 -8.74 -7.64
N VAL A 24 0.59 -8.73 -7.56
CA VAL A 24 -0.32 -8.26 -8.62
C VAL A 24 -0.89 -6.87 -8.32
N VAL A 25 -1.32 -6.18 -9.37
CA VAL A 25 -1.96 -4.86 -9.28
C VAL A 25 -3.33 -5.00 -8.61
N LEU A 26 -3.66 -4.03 -7.75
CA LEU A 26 -4.99 -3.88 -7.17
C LEU A 26 -5.91 -3.13 -8.14
N SER A 27 -7.05 -3.71 -8.51
CA SER A 27 -7.93 -3.10 -9.51
C SER A 27 -8.51 -1.78 -8.99
N GLY A 28 -8.29 -0.70 -9.73
CA GLY A 28 -8.79 0.64 -9.39
C GLY A 28 -7.90 1.45 -8.44
N LEU A 29 -6.74 0.92 -8.04
CA LEU A 29 -5.75 1.68 -7.26
C LEU A 29 -4.63 2.20 -8.15
N GLU A 30 -4.53 3.52 -8.26
CA GLU A 30 -3.45 4.18 -9.01
C GLU A 30 -2.18 4.31 -8.17
N ALA A 31 -1.04 4.37 -8.84
CA ALA A 31 0.23 4.73 -8.20
C ALA A 31 0.21 6.19 -7.76
N TYR A 32 0.86 6.48 -6.64
CA TYR A 32 1.06 7.84 -6.14
C TYR A 32 2.46 8.31 -6.47
N LYS A 33 2.56 9.48 -7.10
CA LYS A 33 3.84 10.15 -7.36
C LYS A 33 4.05 11.28 -6.37
N VAL A 34 5.20 11.27 -5.68
CA VAL A 34 5.59 12.36 -4.78
C VAL A 34 5.78 13.65 -5.60
N PRO A 35 5.19 14.80 -5.19
CA PRO A 35 5.36 16.06 -5.89
C PRO A 35 6.83 16.47 -6.04
N ALA A 36 7.18 17.11 -7.16
CA ALA A 36 8.54 17.55 -7.48
C ALA A 36 9.16 18.51 -6.45
N ASP A 37 8.34 19.21 -5.69
CA ASP A 37 8.73 20.24 -4.73
C ASP A 37 8.62 19.78 -3.26
N ARG A 38 8.32 18.50 -3.02
CA ARG A 38 8.06 17.96 -1.68
C ARG A 38 8.72 16.61 -1.45
N ARG A 39 8.93 16.25 -0.19
CA ARG A 39 9.10 14.85 0.20
C ARG A 39 7.79 14.33 0.75
N SER A 40 7.60 13.01 0.73
CA SER A 40 6.43 12.36 1.32
C SER A 40 6.84 11.30 2.31
N GLN A 41 6.01 11.10 3.32
CA GLN A 41 6.22 10.13 4.38
C GLN A 41 4.97 9.28 4.55
N LEU A 42 5.09 7.96 4.46
CA LEU A 42 4.00 7.07 4.86
C LEU A 42 3.87 7.10 6.38
N VAL A 43 2.72 7.52 6.91
CA VAL A 43 2.51 7.69 8.35
C VAL A 43 1.71 6.55 8.98
N TYR A 44 0.76 5.98 8.25
CA TYR A 44 0.02 4.81 8.72
C TYR A 44 -0.53 3.99 7.55
N LEU A 45 -0.84 2.73 7.85
CA LEU A 45 -1.71 1.89 7.03
C LEU A 45 -2.82 1.31 7.91
N ARG A 46 -4.05 1.32 7.39
CA ARG A 46 -5.16 0.50 7.86
C ARG A 46 -5.58 -0.36 6.68
N ALA A 47 -5.63 -1.67 6.88
CA ALA A 47 -6.00 -2.55 5.80
C ALA A 47 -6.78 -3.76 6.29
N GLY A 48 -7.69 -4.24 5.43
CA GLY A 48 -8.45 -5.46 5.62
C GLY A 48 -8.34 -6.37 4.41
N ASN A 49 -8.50 -7.67 4.62
CA ASN A 49 -8.49 -8.72 3.61
C ASN A 49 -9.78 -9.55 3.73
N SER A 50 -10.49 -9.77 2.62
CA SER A 50 -11.71 -10.59 2.62
C SER A 50 -11.47 -12.08 2.37
N ALA A 51 -10.28 -12.47 1.89
CA ALA A 51 -9.97 -13.84 1.50
C ALA A 51 -9.86 -14.78 2.72
N ASP A 52 -10.13 -16.07 2.49
CA ASP A 52 -9.95 -17.13 3.49
C ASP A 52 -8.47 -17.49 3.71
N GLU A 53 -7.58 -16.93 2.90
CA GLU A 53 -6.15 -17.07 2.97
C GLU A 53 -5.48 -15.78 3.47
N MET A 54 -4.27 -15.93 4.02
CA MET A 54 -3.39 -14.80 4.23
C MET A 54 -3.01 -14.17 2.88
N VAL A 55 -2.94 -12.85 2.85
CA VAL A 55 -2.37 -12.07 1.74
C VAL A 55 -1.34 -11.10 2.29
N SER A 56 -0.52 -10.49 1.43
CA SER A 56 0.35 -9.39 1.82
C SER A 56 0.14 -8.23 0.88
N LEU A 57 -0.13 -7.05 1.42
CA LEU A 57 0.05 -5.82 0.65
C LEU A 57 1.55 -5.58 0.49
N VAL A 58 1.97 -5.20 -0.71
CA VAL A 58 3.36 -4.92 -1.07
C VAL A 58 3.43 -3.48 -1.52
N LEU A 59 4.11 -2.65 -0.74
CA LEU A 59 4.41 -1.28 -1.13
C LEU A 59 5.68 -1.29 -1.97
N LEU A 60 5.59 -0.83 -3.20
CA LEU A 60 6.71 -0.69 -4.11
C LEU A 60 7.16 0.78 -4.12
N ARG A 61 8.47 0.99 -4.14
CA ARG A 61 9.13 2.26 -4.44
C ARG A 61 9.86 2.12 -5.75
N ASP A 62 9.46 2.91 -6.76
CA ASP A 62 10.04 2.89 -8.10
C ASP A 62 10.14 1.46 -8.68
N GLY A 63 9.05 0.69 -8.52
CA GLY A 63 8.95 -0.69 -9.01
C GLY A 63 9.62 -1.76 -8.13
N SER A 64 10.35 -1.38 -7.09
CA SER A 64 11.01 -2.31 -6.17
C SER A 64 10.27 -2.45 -4.85
N PRO A 65 10.10 -3.66 -4.28
CA PRO A 65 9.46 -3.83 -2.97
C PRO A 65 10.19 -3.03 -1.88
N MET A 66 9.44 -2.20 -1.17
CA MET A 66 9.92 -1.38 -0.04
C MET A 66 9.42 -1.93 1.29
N ARG A 67 8.13 -2.27 1.38
CA ARG A 67 7.52 -2.74 2.63
C ARG A 67 6.40 -3.76 2.37
N LEU A 68 6.29 -4.73 3.26
CA LEU A 68 5.26 -5.76 3.24
C LEU A 68 4.31 -5.55 4.43
N PHE A 69 3.02 -5.71 4.18
CA PHE A 69 1.98 -5.67 5.22
C PHE A 69 1.17 -6.97 5.14
N PRO A 70 1.55 -8.00 5.90
CA PRO A 70 0.80 -9.24 5.94
C PRO A 70 -0.59 -9.02 6.54
N LEU A 71 -1.61 -9.60 5.95
CA LEU A 71 -2.99 -9.63 6.43
C LEU A 71 -3.42 -11.09 6.54
N GLY A 72 -3.86 -11.51 7.72
CA GLY A 72 -4.41 -12.85 7.91
C GLY A 72 -5.72 -13.05 7.13
N ALA A 73 -6.18 -14.30 7.09
CA ALA A 73 -7.48 -14.68 6.55
C ALA A 73 -8.62 -13.88 7.21
N LYS A 74 -9.51 -13.29 6.41
CA LYS A 74 -10.69 -12.51 6.84
C LYS A 74 -10.39 -11.52 7.97
N SER A 75 -9.21 -10.89 7.93
CA SER A 75 -8.71 -10.06 9.01
C SER A 75 -8.41 -8.65 8.54
N GLY A 76 -8.13 -7.77 9.50
CA GLY A 76 -7.58 -6.46 9.22
C GLY A 76 -6.60 -6.04 10.30
N GLN A 77 -5.78 -5.05 9.97
CA GLN A 77 -4.81 -4.48 10.89
C GLN A 77 -4.68 -2.98 10.72
N HIS A 78 -4.21 -2.35 11.79
CA HIS A 78 -3.72 -0.99 11.78
C HIS A 78 -2.23 -1.01 12.10
N VAL A 79 -1.43 -0.41 11.22
CA VAL A 79 0.00 -0.24 11.40
C VAL A 79 0.30 1.26 11.51
N PRO A 80 0.44 1.80 12.74
CA PRO A 80 1.05 3.11 12.92
C PRO A 80 2.56 2.99 12.66
N LEU A 81 3.09 3.76 11.70
CA LEU A 81 4.51 3.63 11.36
C LEU A 81 5.38 4.40 12.34
N ALA A 82 6.08 3.66 13.21
CA ALA A 82 7.08 4.22 14.12
C ALA A 82 8.40 4.56 13.41
N VAL A 83 8.72 3.84 12.32
CA VAL A 83 9.88 4.10 11.46
C VAL A 83 9.37 4.60 10.11
N VAL A 84 9.59 5.90 9.88
CA VAL A 84 9.15 6.63 8.71
C VAL A 84 10.37 6.91 7.84
N GLU A 85 10.27 6.53 6.57
CA GLU A 85 11.30 6.74 5.56
C GLU A 85 10.85 7.86 4.62
N ASP A 86 11.77 8.74 4.25
CA ASP A 86 11.47 9.80 3.28
C ASP A 86 11.39 9.22 1.86
N LEU A 87 10.29 9.57 1.20
CA LEU A 87 10.11 9.41 -0.23
C LEU A 87 10.47 10.76 -0.86
N PHE A 88 11.54 10.77 -1.63
CA PHE A 88 12.04 11.99 -2.26
C PHE A 88 11.13 12.45 -3.40
N PRO A 89 11.26 13.72 -3.83
CA PRO A 89 10.53 14.22 -4.98
C PRO A 89 10.58 13.26 -6.17
N GLU A 90 9.46 13.16 -6.90
CA GLU A 90 9.30 12.32 -8.08
C GLU A 90 9.37 10.80 -7.86
N THR A 91 9.61 10.32 -6.63
CA THR A 91 9.46 8.90 -6.27
C THR A 91 8.02 8.45 -6.56
N THR A 92 7.89 7.28 -7.19
CA THR A 92 6.60 6.64 -7.42
C THR A 92 6.37 5.51 -6.43
N ILE A 93 5.20 5.52 -5.79
CA ILE A 93 4.75 4.51 -4.86
C ILE A 93 3.55 3.77 -5.44
N GLU A 94 3.61 2.45 -5.42
CA GLU A 94 2.54 1.58 -5.88
C GLU A 94 2.20 0.57 -4.79
N MET A 95 0.91 0.30 -4.58
CA MET A 95 0.47 -0.77 -3.70
C MET A 95 0.00 -1.97 -4.54
N ARG A 96 0.60 -3.12 -4.28
CA ARG A 96 0.24 -4.42 -4.88
C ARG A 96 -0.21 -5.40 -3.81
N VAL A 97 -0.72 -6.55 -4.25
CA VAL A 97 -1.05 -7.66 -3.36
C VAL A 97 -0.35 -8.94 -3.80
N ALA A 98 0.31 -9.58 -2.85
CA ALA A 98 0.88 -10.91 -2.98
C ALA A 98 -0.07 -11.88 -2.24
N ALA A 99 -0.69 -12.78 -2.99
CA ALA A 99 -1.66 -13.74 -2.48
C ALA A 99 -1.44 -15.10 -3.16
N PRO A 100 -1.89 -16.22 -2.57
CA PRO A 100 -1.82 -17.52 -3.22
C PRO A 100 -2.43 -17.50 -4.63
N GLU A 101 -1.87 -18.32 -5.52
CA GLU A 101 -2.33 -18.39 -6.90
C GLU A 101 -3.81 -18.79 -6.98
N GLY A 102 -4.60 -18.06 -7.76
CA GLY A 102 -6.03 -18.32 -7.97
C GLY A 102 -6.95 -17.82 -6.85
N VAL A 103 -6.42 -17.32 -5.73
CA VAL A 103 -7.23 -16.71 -4.66
C VAL A 103 -7.71 -15.34 -5.10
N SER A 104 -9.03 -15.12 -5.11
CA SER A 104 -9.62 -13.82 -5.38
C SER A 104 -10.29 -13.24 -4.13
N GLY A 105 -10.26 -11.92 -4.00
CA GLY A 105 -10.89 -11.24 -2.89
C GLY A 105 -10.85 -9.72 -3.04
N THR A 106 -11.14 -9.04 -1.94
CA THR A 106 -10.97 -7.61 -1.80
C THR A 106 -10.00 -7.29 -0.68
N VAL A 107 -9.26 -6.21 -0.88
CA VAL A 107 -8.56 -5.51 0.19
C VAL A 107 -9.23 -4.17 0.43
N VAL A 108 -9.43 -3.83 1.70
CA VAL A 108 -9.82 -2.48 2.11
C VAL A 108 -8.54 -1.77 2.50
N ILE A 109 -8.29 -0.57 1.99
CA ILE A 109 -7.08 0.20 2.29
C ILE A 109 -7.50 1.59 2.74
N ASP A 110 -6.86 2.08 3.79
CA ASP A 110 -6.79 3.49 4.17
C ASP A 110 -5.33 3.76 4.55
N MET A 111 -4.65 4.47 3.67
CA MET A 111 -3.22 4.73 3.72
C MET A 111 -2.99 6.24 3.82
N GLY A 112 -2.36 6.67 4.90
CA GLY A 112 -2.04 8.09 5.13
C GLY A 112 -0.60 8.39 4.79
N LEU A 113 -0.38 9.39 3.95
CA LEU A 113 0.91 10.01 3.71
C LEU A 113 0.90 11.46 4.21
N MET A 114 2.08 11.97 4.54
CA MET A 114 2.32 13.37 4.83
C MET A 114 3.32 13.93 3.82
N GLU A 115 2.90 14.89 3.01
CA GLU A 115 3.80 15.69 2.18
C GLU A 115 4.41 16.81 3.02
N ILE A 116 5.73 16.98 2.98
CA ILE A 116 6.50 17.91 3.82
C ILE A 116 7.44 18.74 2.95
#